data_AF-A0A941R899-F1
#
_entry.id   AF-A0A941R899-F1
#
_cell.length_a   1.000
_cell.length_b   1.000
_cell.length_c   1.000
_cell.angle_alpha   90.00
_cell.angle_beta   90.00
_cell.angle_gamma   90.00
#
_symmetry.space_group_name_H-M   'P 1'
#
loop_
_entity.id
_entity.type
_entity.pdbx_description
1 polymer ?
#
loop_
_entity_poly.entity_id
_entity_poly.type
_entity_poly.pdbx_seq_one_letter_code
_entity_poly.pdbx_strand_id
1 'polypeptide(L)'
;MVTLQLEGQEIQLPPEIAISDDAVRKAIAPLFPQAAHATIQRTTDTNGMTTIRLTKQAGTKGNYHVILRQLIESPRHVNPALTLYQTYQAESQPTQTKVESILLTQQKLRLAIEHGEKEYKETATIKERLTSTPGSPSRILPPGF
;
A
#
# COMPACT_ATOMS: atom_id res chain seq x y z
N MET A 1 24.16 -9.93 -28.40
CA MET A 1 24.17 -8.61 -27.74
C MET A 1 22.74 -8.22 -27.45
N VAL A 2 22.48 -7.60 -26.30
CA VAL A 2 21.11 -7.26 -25.86
C VAL A 2 21.00 -5.75 -25.78
N THR A 3 19.92 -5.18 -26.33
CA THR A 3 19.72 -3.73 -26.34
C THR A 3 18.78 -3.33 -25.20
N LEU A 4 19.26 -2.47 -24.30
CA LEU A 4 18.46 -1.86 -23.24
C LEU A 4 17.94 -0.50 -23.73
N GLN A 5 16.63 -0.31 -23.72
CA GLN A 5 15.99 0.97 -23.99
C GLN A 5 15.57 1.65 -22.68
N LEU A 6 16.14 2.84 -22.41
CA LEU A 6 15.86 3.64 -21.20
C LEU A 6 15.78 5.14 -21.55
N GLU A 7 14.65 5.78 -21.23
CA GLU A 7 14.41 7.22 -21.46
C GLU A 7 14.79 7.71 -22.89
N GLY A 8 14.53 6.88 -23.90
CA GLY A 8 14.85 7.19 -25.30
C GLY A 8 16.31 6.95 -25.71
N GLN A 9 17.13 6.41 -24.82
CA GLN A 9 18.51 5.99 -25.10
C GLN A 9 18.59 4.46 -25.27
N GLU A 10 19.46 4.03 -26.18
CA GLU A 10 19.77 2.62 -26.41
C GLU A 10 21.16 2.30 -25.86
N ILE A 11 21.24 1.38 -24.91
CA ILE A 11 22.48 0.95 -24.27
C ILE A 11 22.71 -0.53 -24.63
N GLN A 12 23.89 -0.85 -25.15
CA GLN A 12 24.25 -2.24 -25.40
C GLN A 12 24.70 -2.91 -24.11
N LEU A 13 24.02 -4.00 -23.74
CA LEU A 13 24.36 -4.81 -22.58
C LEU A 13 25.06 -6.11 -23.01
N PRO A 14 26.13 -6.51 -22.29
CA PRO A 14 26.67 -7.85 -22.35
C PRO A 14 25.59 -8.89 -22.03
N PRO A 15 25.55 -10.03 -22.73
CA PRO A 15 24.54 -11.07 -22.53
C PRO A 15 24.53 -11.62 -21.10
N GLU A 16 25.67 -11.59 -20.40
CA GLU A 16 25.82 -12.04 -19.00
C GLU A 16 24.98 -11.20 -18.01
N ILE A 17 24.86 -9.89 -18.27
CA ILE A 17 24.07 -8.98 -17.43
C ILE A 17 22.59 -9.08 -17.79
N ALA A 18 22.29 -9.43 -19.03
CA ALA A 18 20.93 -9.57 -19.54
C ALA A 18 20.24 -10.88 -19.12
N ILE A 19 20.88 -11.77 -18.37
CA ILE A 19 20.30 -13.07 -17.96
C ILE A 19 19.11 -12.89 -17.00
N SER A 20 19.17 -11.90 -16.11
CA SER A 20 18.14 -11.69 -15.08
C SER A 20 17.79 -10.22 -14.92
N ASP A 21 16.53 -9.94 -14.64
CA ASP A 21 16.02 -8.59 -14.37
C ASP A 21 16.71 -7.94 -13.17
N ASP A 22 17.11 -8.74 -12.17
CA ASP A 22 17.89 -8.26 -11.04
C ASP A 22 19.32 -7.89 -11.42
N ALA A 23 19.92 -8.61 -12.37
CA ALA A 23 21.26 -8.32 -12.86
C ALA A 23 21.26 -7.03 -13.70
N VAL A 24 20.27 -6.86 -14.57
CA VAL A 24 20.03 -5.62 -15.34
C VAL A 24 19.83 -4.44 -14.39
N ARG A 25 19.01 -4.60 -13.35
CA ARG A 25 18.76 -3.55 -12.35
C ARG A 25 20.02 -3.17 -11.57
N LYS A 26 20.80 -4.15 -11.11
CA LYS A 26 22.06 -3.90 -10.38
C LYS A 26 23.11 -3.20 -11.25
N ALA A 27 23.21 -3.57 -12.53
CA ALA A 27 24.16 -2.95 -13.45
C ALA A 27 23.79 -1.49 -13.80
N ILE A 28 22.50 -1.17 -13.86
CA ILE A 28 22.00 0.15 -14.31
C ILE A 28 21.75 1.11 -13.13
N ALA A 29 21.51 0.60 -11.91
CA ALA A 29 21.24 1.41 -10.72
C ALA A 29 22.27 2.51 -10.40
N PRO A 30 23.60 2.31 -10.58
CA PRO A 30 24.59 3.36 -10.34
C PRO A 30 24.45 4.57 -11.29
N LEU A 31 24.00 4.33 -12.52
CA LEU A 31 23.84 5.36 -13.55
C LEU A 31 22.43 5.97 -13.52
N PHE A 32 21.43 5.17 -13.14
CA PHE A 32 20.03 5.56 -13.08
C PHE A 32 19.42 5.05 -11.77
N PRO A 33 19.56 5.81 -10.66
CA PRO A 33 19.01 5.39 -9.36
C PRO A 33 17.50 5.14 -9.41
N GLN A 34 16.76 5.88 -10.26
CA GLN A 34 15.34 5.66 -10.52
C GLN A 34 14.99 4.32 -11.19
N ALA A 35 15.96 3.61 -11.76
CA ALA A 35 15.76 2.31 -12.40
C ALA A 35 15.64 1.16 -11.38
N ALA A 36 15.98 1.39 -10.10
CA ALA A 36 15.88 0.40 -9.03
C ALA A 36 14.45 -0.13 -8.83
N HIS A 37 13.43 0.64 -9.18
CA HIS A 37 12.02 0.23 -9.12
C HIS A 37 11.34 0.23 -10.49
N ALA A 38 12.10 0.21 -11.58
CA ALA A 38 11.53 0.22 -12.92
C ALA A 38 10.91 -1.12 -13.30
N THR A 39 9.85 -1.05 -14.09
CA THR A 39 9.25 -2.22 -14.74
C THR A 39 10.12 -2.60 -15.92
N ILE A 40 10.50 -3.87 -15.99
CA ILE A 40 11.31 -4.42 -17.08
C ILE A 40 10.40 -5.22 -18.00
N GLN A 41 10.40 -4.88 -19.29
CA GLN A 41 9.71 -5.63 -20.33
C GLN A 41 10.75 -6.20 -21.29
N ARG A 42 10.65 -7.51 -21.56
CA ARG A 42 11.54 -8.21 -22.50
C ARG A 42 10.75 -8.58 -23.75
N THR A 43 11.21 -8.11 -24.89
CA THR A 43 10.65 -8.50 -26.19
C THR A 43 11.75 -9.19 -26.98
N THR A 44 11.47 -10.37 -27.50
CA THR A 44 12.36 -11.06 -28.43
C THR A 44 11.73 -10.96 -29.81
N ASP A 45 12.41 -10.28 -30.74
CA ASP A 45 11.93 -10.19 -32.12
C ASP A 45 12.10 -11.51 -32.86
N THR A 46 11.36 -11.66 -33.96
CA THR A 46 11.44 -12.81 -34.89
C THR A 46 12.84 -13.05 -35.47
N ASN A 47 13.73 -12.06 -35.36
CA ASN A 47 15.14 -12.15 -35.78
C ASN A 47 16.09 -12.57 -34.64
N GLY A 48 15.57 -13.00 -33.49
CA GLY A 48 16.37 -13.51 -32.36
C GLY A 48 17.09 -12.44 -31.53
N MET A 49 16.78 -11.15 -31.74
CA MET A 49 17.30 -10.05 -30.94
C MET A 49 16.41 -9.81 -29.72
N THR A 50 17.01 -9.80 -28.54
CA THR A 50 16.33 -9.47 -27.28
C THR A 50 16.47 -7.98 -27.00
N THR A 51 15.34 -7.29 -26.91
CA THR A 51 15.24 -5.89 -26.51
C THR A 51 14.65 -5.83 -25.11
N ILE A 52 15.37 -5.21 -24.18
CA ILE A 52 14.93 -4.98 -22.81
C ILE A 52 14.48 -3.53 -22.70
N ARG A 53 13.20 -3.29 -22.47
CA ARG A 53 12.66 -1.96 -22.22
C ARG A 53 12.53 -1.74 -20.72
N LEU A 54 13.17 -0.70 -20.21
CA LEU A 54 13.10 -0.31 -18.81
C LEU A 54 12.25 0.94 -18.69
N THR A 55 11.04 0.79 -18.17
CA THR A 55 10.11 1.91 -17.96
C THR A 55 10.18 2.32 -16.51
N LYS A 56 10.62 3.56 -16.26
CA LYS A 56 10.59 4.17 -14.94
C LYS A 56 9.18 4.05 -14.37
N GLN A 57 9.04 3.42 -13.21
CA GLN A 57 7.82 3.54 -12.45
C GLN A 57 7.78 4.97 -11.91
N ALA A 58 6.89 5.79 -12.45
CA ALA A 58 6.64 7.10 -11.87
C ALA A 58 6.22 6.86 -10.42
N GLY A 59 7.07 7.23 -9.47
CA GLY A 59 6.63 7.36 -8.07
C GLY A 59 5.37 8.23 -8.06
N THR A 60 4.45 7.97 -7.14
CA THR A 60 3.21 8.73 -6.96
C THR A 60 3.53 10.18 -6.56
N LYS A 61 4.02 10.96 -7.53
CA LYS A 61 4.23 12.39 -7.42
C LYS A 61 2.84 13.01 -7.48
N GLY A 62 2.30 13.43 -6.32
CA GLY A 62 1.16 14.33 -6.37
C GLY A 62 0.28 14.47 -5.14
N ASN A 63 0.35 13.65 -4.09
CA ASN A 63 -0.66 13.78 -3.02
C ASN A 63 -0.19 13.58 -1.57
N TYR A 64 1.11 13.50 -1.30
CA TYR A 64 1.60 13.38 0.08
C TYR A 64 1.14 14.54 0.98
N HIS A 65 1.14 15.77 0.46
CA HIS A 65 0.65 16.92 1.22
C HIS A 65 -0.85 16.84 1.53
N VAL A 66 -1.65 16.29 0.62
CA VAL A 66 -3.09 16.10 0.83
C VAL A 66 -3.35 14.98 1.83
N ILE A 67 -2.61 13.88 1.74
CA ILE A 67 -2.69 12.77 2.70
C ILE A 67 -2.25 13.23 4.10
N LEU A 68 -1.13 13.94 4.20
CA LEU A 68 -0.64 14.50 5.47
C LEU A 68 -1.66 15.46 6.07
N ARG A 69 -2.25 16.34 5.24
CA ARG A 69 -3.28 17.27 5.69
C ARG A 69 -4.52 16.54 6.22
N GLN A 70 -5.00 15.53 5.49
CA GLN A 70 -6.12 14.70 5.93
C GLN A 70 -5.83 13.95 7.24
N LEU A 71 -4.60 13.47 7.43
CA LEU A 71 -4.19 12.84 8.69
C LEU A 71 -4.14 13.85 9.85
N ILE A 72 -3.63 15.06 9.62
CA ILE A 72 -3.59 16.13 10.63
C ILE A 72 -5.01 16.60 10.99
N GLU A 73 -5.88 16.74 9.99
CA GLU A 73 -7.28 17.19 10.14
C GLU A 73 -8.20 16.06 10.64
N SER A 74 -7.74 14.81 10.62
CA SER A 74 -8.54 13.68 11.11
C SER A 74 -8.86 13.85 12.60
N PRO A 75 -10.12 13.60 13.02
CA PRO A 75 -10.47 13.62 14.42
C PRO A 75 -9.56 12.66 15.18
N ARG A 76 -9.02 13.12 16.32
CA ARG A 76 -8.28 12.24 17.23
C ARG A 76 -9.22 11.15 17.74
N HIS A 77 -9.21 10.02 17.05
CA HIS A 77 -9.95 8.84 17.44
C HIS A 77 -9.02 7.99 18.29
N VAL A 78 -9.14 8.11 19.60
CA VAL A 78 -8.53 7.14 20.52
C VAL A 78 -9.33 5.86 20.36
N ASN A 79 -8.63 4.73 20.20
CA ASN A 79 -9.26 3.43 20.13
C ASN A 79 -10.22 3.29 21.34
N PRO A 80 -11.53 3.10 21.12
CA PRO A 80 -12.52 3.05 22.19
C PRO A 80 -12.22 1.94 23.21
N ALA A 81 -11.53 0.86 22.80
CA ALA A 81 -11.07 -0.19 23.72
C ALA A 81 -10.04 0.34 24.73
N LEU A 82 -9.16 1.27 24.31
CA LEU A 82 -8.18 1.89 25.19
C LEU A 82 -8.85 2.81 26.22
N THR A 83 -9.84 3.58 25.78
CA THR A 83 -10.66 4.44 26.66
C THR A 83 -11.43 3.60 27.67
N LEU A 84 -12.10 2.53 27.22
CA LEU A 84 -12.85 1.62 28.10
C LEU A 84 -11.94 0.93 29.12
N TYR A 85 -10.74 0.50 28.70
CA TYR A 85 -9.75 -0.09 29.60
C TYR A 85 -9.32 0.90 30.70
N GLN A 86 -9.06 2.15 30.34
CA GLN A 86 -8.71 3.20 31.30
C GLN A 86 -9.86 3.49 32.28
N THR A 87 -11.10 3.56 31.78
CA THR A 87 -12.30 3.72 32.63
C THR A 87 -12.46 2.54 33.60
N TYR A 88 -12.31 1.32 33.10
CA TYR A 88 -12.38 0.11 33.93
C TYR A 88 -11.29 0.08 35.02
N GLN A 89 -10.04 0.44 34.69
CA GLN A 89 -8.94 0.53 35.65
C GLN A 89 -9.21 1.56 36.75
N ALA A 90 -9.80 2.71 36.41
CA ALA A 90 -10.17 3.74 37.37
C ALA A 90 -11.33 3.29 38.28
N GLU A 91 -12.33 2.60 37.72
CA GLU A 91 -13.51 2.12 38.46
C GLU A 91 -13.23 0.87 39.31
N SER A 92 -12.19 0.09 38.98
CA SER A 92 -11.81 -1.14 39.70
C SER A 92 -11.09 -0.89 41.04
N GLN A 93 -10.94 0.37 41.46
CA GLN A 93 -10.38 0.69 42.77
C GLN A 93 -11.39 0.31 43.88
N PRO A 94 -11.02 -0.57 44.82
CA PRO A 94 -11.96 -1.27 45.71
C PRO A 94 -12.70 -0.37 46.71
N THR A 95 -12.35 0.91 46.80
CA THR A 95 -12.92 1.86 47.76
C THR A 95 -14.20 2.55 47.29
N GLN A 96 -14.60 2.45 46.01
CA GLN A 96 -15.77 3.19 45.48
C GLN A 96 -16.66 2.46 44.46
N THR A 97 -16.36 1.21 44.09
CA THR A 97 -17.11 0.54 43.03
C THR A 97 -18.49 0.07 43.50
N LYS A 98 -19.55 0.66 42.96
CA LYS A 98 -20.93 0.22 43.18
C LYS A 98 -21.30 -0.89 42.19
N VAL A 99 -22.17 -1.82 42.58
CA VAL A 99 -22.58 -2.94 41.71
C VAL A 99 -23.24 -2.42 40.43
N GLU A 100 -24.01 -1.34 40.54
CA GLU A 100 -24.70 -0.71 39.40
C GLU A 100 -23.71 -0.13 38.37
N SER A 101 -22.60 0.46 38.82
CA SER A 101 -21.59 0.98 37.89
C SER A 101 -20.88 -0.15 37.14
N ILE A 102 -20.64 -1.29 37.80
CA ILE A 102 -20.05 -2.47 37.17
C ILE A 102 -20.96 -3.00 36.05
N LEU A 103 -22.27 -3.11 36.30
CA LEU A 103 -23.24 -3.58 35.31
C LEU A 103 -23.34 -2.63 34.10
N LEU A 104 -23.33 -1.32 34.33
CA LEU A 104 -23.32 -0.32 33.26
C LEU A 104 -22.04 -0.38 32.43
N THR A 105 -20.88 -0.52 33.06
CA THR A 105 -19.59 -0.65 32.37
C THR A 105 -19.53 -1.96 31.57
N GLN A 106 -20.05 -3.05 32.10
CA GLN A 106 -20.17 -4.32 31.39
C GLN A 106 -21.04 -4.21 30.13
N GLN A 107 -22.16 -3.48 30.20
CA GLN A 107 -23.02 -3.23 29.04
C GLN A 107 -22.28 -2.41 27.97
N LYS A 108 -21.59 -1.33 28.37
CA LYS A 108 -20.80 -0.49 27.46
C LYS A 108 -19.70 -1.28 26.76
N LEU A 109 -18.99 -2.13 27.50
CA LEU A 109 -17.95 -3.01 26.95
C LEU A 109 -18.52 -3.96 25.89
N ARG A 110 -19.67 -4.58 26.16
CA ARG A 110 -20.32 -5.50 25.22
C ARG A 110 -20.71 -4.80 23.92
N LEU A 111 -21.34 -3.63 24.02
CA LEU A 111 -21.72 -2.84 22.85
C LEU A 111 -20.51 -2.42 22.02
N ALA A 112 -19.42 -2.03 22.68
CA ALA A 112 -18.19 -1.67 21.98
C ALA A 112 -17.54 -2.86 21.25
N ILE A 113 -17.57 -4.05 21.85
CA ILE A 113 -17.10 -5.29 21.21
C ILE A 113 -17.96 -5.62 20.00
N GLU A 114 -19.29 -5.62 20.14
CA GLU A 114 -20.22 -5.90 19.04
C GLU A 114 -20.03 -4.93 17.87
N HIS A 115 -19.86 -3.63 18.16
CA HIS A 115 -19.60 -2.62 17.14
C HIS A 115 -18.28 -2.87 16.41
N GLY A 116 -17.20 -3.14 17.16
CA GLY A 116 -15.88 -3.41 16.58
C GLY A 116 -15.86 -4.67 15.71
N GLU A 117 -16.56 -5.73 16.13
CA GLU A 117 -16.68 -6.95 15.31
C GLU A 117 -17.45 -6.70 14.01
N LYS A 118 -18.49 -5.87 14.05
CA LYS A 118 -19.26 -5.49 12.87
C LYS A 118 -18.42 -4.69 11.88
N GLU A 119 -17.74 -3.66 12.34
CA GLU A 119 -16.83 -2.85 11.49
C GLU A 119 -15.72 -3.71 10.89
N TYR A 120 -15.15 -4.62 11.67
CA TYR A 120 -14.14 -5.55 11.18
C TYR A 120 -14.67 -6.41 10.03
N LYS A 121 -15.85 -7.01 10.19
CA LYS A 121 -16.50 -7.83 9.15
C LYS A 121 -16.77 -7.02 7.88
N GLU A 122 -17.29 -5.81 8.01
CA GLU A 122 -17.56 -4.91 6.87
C GLU A 122 -16.26 -4.56 6.13
N THR A 123 -15.23 -4.16 6.88
CA THR A 123 -13.92 -3.79 6.30
C THR A 123 -13.25 -4.99 5.62
N ALA A 124 -13.30 -6.17 6.24
CA ALA A 124 -12.78 -7.40 5.66
C ALA A 124 -13.48 -7.75 4.35
N THR A 125 -14.82 -7.65 4.32
CA THR A 125 -15.64 -7.91 3.13
C THR A 125 -15.31 -6.93 2.00
N ILE A 126 -15.18 -5.64 2.30
CA ILE A 126 -14.81 -4.61 1.31
C ILE A 126 -13.42 -4.89 0.76
N LYS A 127 -12.45 -5.18 1.63
CA LYS A 127 -11.08 -5.53 1.23
C LYS A 127 -11.08 -6.74 0.29
N GLU A 128 -11.78 -7.81 0.65
CA GLU A 128 -11.90 -9.02 -0.17
C GLU A 128 -12.48 -8.71 -1.55
N ARG A 129 -13.54 -7.90 -1.62
CA ARG A 129 -14.14 -7.46 -2.89
C ARG A 129 -13.15 -6.64 -3.72
N LEU A 130 -12.45 -5.69 -3.10
CA LEU A 130 -11.44 -4.89 -3.81
C LEU A 130 -10.29 -5.75 -4.35
N THR A 131 -9.88 -6.79 -3.62
CA THR A 131 -8.82 -7.70 -4.07
C THR A 131 -9.27 -8.71 -5.10
N SER A 132 -10.55 -9.10 -5.10
CA SER A 132 -11.11 -10.10 -6.04
C SER A 132 -11.71 -9.47 -7.30
N THR A 133 -11.92 -8.16 -7.34
CA THR A 133 -12.43 -7.47 -8.53
C THR A 133 -11.34 -7.39 -9.59
N PRO A 134 -11.59 -7.86 -10.83
CA PRO A 134 -10.62 -7.73 -11.92
C PRO A 134 -10.37 -6.24 -12.22
N GLY A 135 -9.12 -5.91 -12.58
CA GLY A 135 -8.76 -4.54 -12.95
C GLY A 135 -9.63 -4.04 -14.10
N SER A 136 -10.43 -3.00 -13.84
CA SER A 136 -11.23 -2.35 -14.88
C SER A 136 -10.37 -1.29 -15.58
N PRO A 137 -10.24 -1.32 -16.92
CA PRO A 137 -9.53 -0.28 -17.64
C PRO A 137 -10.22 1.07 -17.42
N SER A 138 -9.41 2.09 -17.12
CA SER A 138 -9.86 3.47 -16.99
C SER A 138 -10.57 3.92 -18.27
N ARG A 139 -11.74 4.55 -18.15
CA ARG A 139 -12.43 5.23 -19.27
C ARG A 139 -11.74 6.53 -19.69
N ILE A 140 -10.80 7.01 -18.88
CA ILE A 140 -10.03 8.20 -19.16
C ILE A 140 -8.80 7.74 -19.96
N LEU A 141 -8.75 8.13 -21.24
CA LEU A 141 -7.49 8.11 -21.99
C LEU A 141 -6.56 9.17 -21.39
N PRO A 142 -5.35 8.80 -20.92
CA PRO A 142 -4.36 9.79 -20.54
C PRO A 142 -3.98 10.60 -21.79
N PRO A 143 -3.81 11.93 -21.68
CA PRO A 143 -3.35 12.73 -22.81
C PRO A 143 -1.97 12.23 -23.28
N GLY A 144 -1.88 11.80 -24.55
CA GLY A 144 -0.63 11.35 -25.18
C GLY A 144 -0.59 9.89 -25.67
N PHE A 145 -1.70 9.15 -25.62
CA PHE A 145 -1.90 7.86 -26.31
C PHE A 145 -2.92 7.97 -27.44
#